data_AF-A0A9E3N7J6-F1
#
_entry.id   AF-A0A9E3N7J6-F1
#
_cell.length_a   1.000
_cell.length_b   1.000
_cell.length_c   1.000
_cell.angle_alpha   90.00
_cell.angle_beta   90.00
_cell.angle_gamma   90.00
#
_symmetry.space_group_name_H-M   'P 1'
#
loop_
_entity.id
_entity.type
_entity.pdbx_description
1 polymer ?
#
loop_
_entity_poly.entity_id
_entity_poly.type
_entity_poly.pdbx_seq_one_letter_code
_entity_poly.pdbx_strand_id
1 'polypeptide(L)'
;HVGVDFYETFFRRCAELLTDDGVMMLHSIGRSEGPDATNPWIAKYIFPGGYIPALSEVIPAIERAGLLVCDIEILRLHYAETLKAWRERFMARREEAVQLYDECFARMWEFYLACSEMSFRKQNMMNFQIQLTKRQGVVPITRDYIFREEAKLRGIERGRPPRLQIAGE
;
A
#
# COMPACT_ATOMS: atom_id res chain seq x y z
N HIS A 1 -6.90 1.71 6.99
CA HIS A 1 -8.34 1.82 7.31
C HIS A 1 -8.82 0.86 8.39
N VAL A 2 -8.21 -0.33 8.55
CA VAL A 2 -8.63 -1.31 9.57
C VAL A 2 -8.57 -0.76 11.00
N GLY A 3 -7.50 -0.03 11.34
CA GLY A 3 -7.26 0.45 12.70
C GLY A 3 -6.56 -0.60 13.55
N VAL A 4 -5.67 -0.15 14.45
CA VAL A 4 -4.76 -1.04 15.21
C VAL A 4 -5.50 -2.07 16.06
N ASP A 5 -6.64 -1.69 16.66
CA ASP A 5 -7.44 -2.55 17.53
C ASP A 5 -8.06 -3.76 16.79
N PHE A 6 -8.09 -3.71 15.46
CA PHE A 6 -8.73 -4.73 14.63
C PHE A 6 -7.75 -5.61 13.85
N TYR A 7 -6.43 -5.43 14.02
CA TYR A 7 -5.43 -6.22 13.28
C TYR A 7 -5.55 -7.72 13.56
N GLU A 8 -5.77 -8.12 14.82
CA GLU A 8 -5.94 -9.53 15.15
C GLU A 8 -7.19 -10.13 14.49
N THR A 9 -8.30 -9.40 14.51
CA THR A 9 -9.54 -9.82 13.82
C THR A 9 -9.32 -9.94 12.32
N PHE A 10 -8.62 -8.97 11.72
CA PHE A 10 -8.29 -8.97 10.30
C PHE A 10 -7.43 -10.18 9.91
N PHE A 11 -6.31 -10.41 10.58
CA PHE A 11 -5.40 -11.51 10.23
C PHE A 11 -5.99 -12.89 10.54
N ARG A 12 -6.76 -13.03 11.62
CA ARG A 12 -7.50 -14.28 11.88
C ARG A 12 -8.48 -14.57 10.75
N ARG A 13 -9.22 -13.57 10.27
CA ARG A 13 -10.15 -13.75 9.16
C ARG A 13 -9.41 -14.11 7.86
N CYS A 14 -8.26 -13.49 7.59
CA CYS A 14 -7.41 -13.87 6.47
C CYS A 14 -6.95 -15.33 6.56
N ALA A 15 -6.53 -15.78 7.74
CA ALA A 15 -6.17 -17.18 7.97
C ALA A 15 -7.36 -18.12 7.75
N GLU A 16 -8.57 -17.79 8.20
CA GLU A 16 -9.77 -18.60 7.96
C GLU A 16 -10.10 -18.75 6.46
N LEU A 17 -9.89 -17.69 5.68
CA LEU A 17 -10.21 -17.66 4.24
C LEU A 17 -9.14 -18.33 3.36
N LEU A 18 -7.91 -18.40 3.83
CA LEU A 18 -6.80 -19.01 3.07
C LEU A 18 -6.95 -20.53 3.08
N THR A 19 -6.73 -21.20 1.94
CA THR A 19 -6.57 -22.66 1.93
C THR A 19 -5.28 -23.06 2.63
N ASP A 20 -5.12 -24.33 2.99
CA ASP A 20 -3.91 -24.81 3.69
C ASP A 20 -2.61 -24.59 2.87
N ASP A 21 -2.73 -24.58 1.54
CA ASP A 21 -1.65 -24.31 0.58
C ASP A 21 -1.75 -22.91 -0.05
N GLY A 22 -2.61 -22.06 0.49
CA GLY A 22 -2.82 -20.71 -0.01
C GLY A 22 -1.66 -19.78 0.32
N VAL A 23 -1.46 -18.79 -0.56
CA VAL A 23 -0.51 -17.69 -0.36
C VAL A 23 -1.29 -16.39 -0.31
N MET A 24 -1.07 -15.59 0.72
CA MET A 24 -1.59 -14.23 0.84
C MET A 24 -0.46 -13.23 0.58
N MET A 25 -0.77 -12.16 -0.15
CA MET A 25 0.11 -10.99 -0.27
C MET A 25 -0.61 -9.79 0.33
N LEU A 26 -0.09 -9.27 1.45
CA LEU A 26 -0.55 -8.02 2.04
C LEU A 26 0.27 -6.86 1.50
N HIS A 27 -0.37 -5.86 0.90
CA HIS A 27 0.27 -4.62 0.48
C HIS A 27 -0.31 -3.43 1.25
N SER A 28 0.52 -2.66 1.95
CA SER A 28 0.06 -1.52 2.73
C SER A 28 1.14 -0.45 2.91
N ILE A 29 0.69 0.80 3.01
CA ILE A 29 1.50 1.88 3.58
C ILE A 29 1.81 1.52 5.04
N GLY A 30 3.00 1.89 5.51
CA GLY A 30 3.45 1.68 6.88
C GLY A 30 4.47 2.73 7.35
N ARG A 31 4.89 2.60 8.62
CA ARG A 31 5.93 3.41 9.26
C ARG A 31 7.16 2.58 9.58
N SER A 32 8.34 3.12 9.34
CA SER A 32 9.63 2.45 9.61
C SER A 32 10.21 2.69 10.99
N GLU A 33 9.62 3.59 11.80
CA GLU A 33 10.16 4.00 13.11
C GLU A 33 9.22 3.63 14.27
N GLY A 34 8.32 2.67 14.06
CA GLY A 34 7.34 2.26 15.06
C GLY A 34 6.02 3.03 14.99
N PRO A 35 5.10 2.75 15.93
CA PRO A 35 3.78 3.38 15.99
C PRO A 35 3.89 4.88 16.21
N ASP A 36 3.02 5.65 15.57
CA ASP A 36 2.99 7.10 15.69
C ASP A 36 1.60 7.63 15.30
N ALA A 37 1.26 8.82 15.81
CA ALA A 37 -0.03 9.45 15.60
C ALA A 37 -0.27 9.77 14.11
N THR A 38 -1.51 9.60 13.66
CA THR A 38 -1.93 10.10 12.34
C THR A 38 -1.86 11.62 12.31
N ASN A 39 -1.27 12.19 11.26
CA ASN A 39 -1.21 13.63 11.08
C ASN A 39 -2.64 14.25 11.13
N PRO A 40 -2.90 15.25 11.99
CA PRO A 40 -4.25 15.79 12.18
C PRO A 40 -4.87 16.39 10.91
N TRP A 41 -4.05 16.97 10.03
CA TRP A 41 -4.52 17.52 8.76
C TRP A 41 -4.98 16.40 7.81
N ILE A 42 -4.18 15.33 7.69
CA ILE A 42 -4.55 14.14 6.90
C ILE A 42 -5.83 13.49 7.44
N ALA A 43 -5.94 13.34 8.77
CA ALA A 43 -7.11 12.76 9.42
C ALA A 43 -8.38 13.61 9.22
N LYS A 44 -8.24 14.94 9.18
CA LYS A 44 -9.38 15.84 9.00
C LYS A 44 -9.85 15.91 7.54
N TYR A 45 -8.92 15.99 6.59
CA TYR A 45 -9.24 16.39 5.22
C TYR A 45 -9.14 15.28 4.17
N ILE A 46 -8.36 14.21 4.40
CA ILE A 46 -8.06 13.21 3.37
C ILE A 46 -8.54 11.81 3.78
N PHE A 47 -8.13 11.31 4.94
CA PHE A 47 -8.49 9.99 5.41
C PHE A 47 -9.00 10.00 6.86
N PRO A 48 -10.27 10.41 7.08
CA PRO A 48 -10.92 10.29 8.39
C PRO A 48 -10.89 8.84 8.89
N GLY A 49 -10.47 8.66 10.15
CA GLY A 49 -10.28 7.33 10.76
C GLY A 49 -9.08 6.54 10.22
N GLY A 50 -8.26 7.14 9.35
CA GLY A 50 -7.05 6.52 8.82
C GLY A 50 -5.97 6.32 9.89
N TYR A 51 -5.36 5.15 9.89
CA TYR A 51 -4.16 4.83 10.67
C TYR A 51 -3.15 4.11 9.77
N ILE A 52 -1.88 4.48 9.92
CA ILE A 52 -0.76 3.88 9.17
C ILE A 52 0.02 2.97 10.13
N PRO A 53 0.03 1.64 9.90
CA PRO A 53 0.69 0.68 10.79
C PRO A 53 2.20 0.84 10.82
N ALA A 54 2.81 0.46 11.94
CA ALA A 54 4.20 0.01 11.96
C ALA A 54 4.31 -1.51 11.79
N LEU A 55 5.43 -2.00 11.25
CA LEU A 55 5.69 -3.45 11.20
C LEU A 55 5.69 -4.07 12.61
N SER A 56 6.11 -3.33 13.63
CA SER A 56 6.07 -3.76 15.04
C SER A 56 4.66 -3.99 15.58
N GLU A 57 3.61 -3.48 14.93
CA GLU A 57 2.21 -3.76 15.28
C GLU A 57 1.62 -4.89 14.44
N VAL A 58 2.03 -4.93 13.16
CA VAL A 58 1.50 -5.87 12.16
C VAL A 58 2.04 -7.27 12.35
N ILE A 59 3.35 -7.42 12.54
CA ILE A 59 4.01 -8.74 12.64
C ILE A 59 3.48 -9.54 13.85
N PRO A 60 3.35 -8.98 15.07
CA PRO A 60 2.77 -9.73 16.18
C PRO A 60 1.32 -10.18 15.91
N ALA A 61 0.53 -9.39 15.20
CA ALA A 61 -0.85 -9.76 14.86
C ALA A 61 -0.91 -10.91 13.83
N ILE A 62 0.02 -10.93 12.87
CA ILE A 62 0.19 -12.04 11.92
C ILE A 62 0.56 -13.34 12.66
N GLU A 63 1.54 -13.26 13.56
CA GLU A 63 2.01 -14.40 14.36
C GLU A 63 0.89 -14.98 15.23
N ARG A 64 0.12 -14.13 15.91
CA ARG A 64 -1.05 -14.57 16.71
C ARG A 64 -2.14 -15.23 15.87
N ALA A 65 -2.27 -14.87 14.59
CA ALA A 65 -3.20 -15.52 13.67
C ALA A 65 -2.69 -16.88 13.13
N GLY A 66 -1.48 -17.31 13.50
CA GLY A 66 -0.89 -18.57 13.05
C GLY A 66 -0.38 -18.55 11.61
N LEU A 67 -0.22 -17.37 11.02
CA LEU A 67 0.33 -17.21 9.68
C LEU A 67 1.85 -17.08 9.74
N LEU A 68 2.53 -17.63 8.74
CA LEU A 68 3.98 -17.59 8.60
C LEU A 68 4.35 -16.49 7.61
N VAL A 69 5.26 -15.61 8.02
CA VAL A 69 5.88 -14.62 7.14
C VAL A 69 6.93 -15.28 6.26
N CYS A 70 6.75 -15.20 4.94
CA CYS A 70 7.66 -15.79 3.96
C CYS A 70 8.58 -14.77 3.30
N ASP A 71 8.12 -13.52 3.13
CA ASP A 71 8.91 -12.42 2.56
C ASP A 71 8.35 -11.07 3.02
N ILE A 72 9.23 -10.07 3.11
CA ILE A 72 8.85 -8.66 3.29
C ILE A 72 9.66 -7.82 2.30
N GLU A 73 8.96 -7.09 1.43
CA GLU A 73 9.57 -6.15 0.48
C GLU A 73 9.12 -4.72 0.77
N ILE A 74 10.07 -3.77 0.71
CA ILE A 74 9.82 -2.35 0.96
C ILE A 74 9.92 -1.53 -0.33
N LEU A 75 8.80 -0.98 -0.77
CA LEU A 75 8.61 -0.20 -1.99
C LEU A 75 8.52 1.32 -1.73
N ARG A 76 9.22 1.82 -0.70
CA ARG A 76 9.16 3.23 -0.26
C ARG A 76 9.28 4.23 -1.41
N LEU A 77 10.36 4.16 -2.19
CA LEU A 77 10.62 5.13 -3.26
C LEU A 77 9.70 4.94 -4.46
N HIS A 78 9.21 3.72 -4.72
CA HIS A 78 8.20 3.50 -5.75
C HIS A 78 6.93 4.30 -5.45
N TYR A 79 6.51 4.37 -4.19
CA TYR A 79 5.34 5.16 -3.80
C TYR A 79 5.60 6.67 -3.88
N ALA A 80 6.82 7.12 -3.59
CA ALA A 80 7.21 8.51 -3.83
C ALA A 80 7.15 8.88 -5.33
N GLU A 81 7.65 8.04 -6.23
CA GLU A 81 7.52 8.26 -7.68
C GLU A 81 6.07 8.22 -8.13
N THR A 82 5.25 7.36 -7.53
CA THR A 82 3.81 7.29 -7.80
C THR A 82 3.11 8.60 -7.44
N LEU A 83 3.36 9.13 -6.23
CA LEU A 83 2.80 10.39 -5.75
C LEU A 83 3.27 11.58 -6.59
N LYS A 84 4.54 11.59 -7.02
CA LYS A 84 5.07 12.57 -7.98
C LYS A 84 4.31 12.51 -9.29
N ALA A 85 4.16 11.33 -9.89
CA ALA A 85 3.44 11.16 -11.14
C ALA A 85 1.95 11.55 -11.04
N TRP A 86 1.31 11.27 -9.89
CA TRP A 86 -0.05 11.74 -9.60
C TRP A 86 -0.11 13.26 -9.53
N ARG A 87 0.85 13.89 -8.83
CA ARG A 87 0.94 15.34 -8.72
C ARG A 87 1.16 16.00 -10.07
N GLU A 88 2.10 15.51 -10.88
CA GLU A 88 2.36 16.05 -12.23
C GLU A 88 1.11 15.97 -13.11
N ARG A 89 0.40 14.83 -13.10
CA ARG A 89 -0.85 14.66 -13.86
C ARG A 89 -1.99 15.54 -13.33
N PHE A 90 -2.10 15.69 -12.01
CA PHE A 90 -3.08 16.57 -11.39
C PHE A 90 -2.81 18.04 -11.76
N MET A 91 -1.56 18.49 -11.66
CA MET A 91 -1.17 19.86 -11.97
C MET A 91 -1.38 20.20 -13.45
N ALA A 92 -1.13 19.25 -14.36
CA ALA A 92 -1.40 19.42 -15.79
C ALA A 92 -2.89 19.64 -16.12
N ARG A 93 -3.81 19.25 -15.21
CA ARG A 93 -5.26 19.39 -15.36
C ARG A 93 -5.89 20.13 -14.18
N ARG A 94 -5.12 20.95 -13.49
CA ARG A 94 -5.57 21.60 -12.24
C ARG A 94 -6.79 22.49 -12.49
N GLU A 95 -6.82 23.19 -13.62
CA GLU A 95 -7.96 24.04 -14.00
C GLU A 95 -9.26 23.24 -14.11
N GLU A 96 -9.21 22.03 -14.67
CA GLU A 96 -10.38 21.13 -14.72
C GLU A 96 -10.83 20.74 -13.30
N ALA A 97 -9.89 20.46 -12.39
CA ALA A 97 -10.22 20.15 -11.00
C ALA A 97 -10.85 21.34 -10.26
N VAL A 98 -10.40 22.57 -10.53
CA VAL A 98 -11.01 23.80 -9.97
C VAL A 98 -12.42 24.00 -10.50
N GLN A 99 -12.66 23.74 -11.79
CA GLN A 99 -13.98 23.84 -12.40
C GLN A 99 -14.97 22.78 -11.86
N LEU A 100 -14.48 21.57 -11.58
CA LEU A 100 -15.30 20.49 -11.02
C LEU A 100 -15.62 20.68 -9.54
N TYR A 101 -14.73 21.32 -8.78
CA TYR A 101 -14.87 21.54 -7.35
C TYR A 101 -14.71 23.03 -7.03
N ASP A 102 -13.55 23.42 -6.52
CA ASP A 102 -13.17 24.81 -6.29
C ASP A 102 -11.65 24.93 -6.09
N GLU A 103 -11.19 26.16 -5.93
CA GLU A 103 -9.79 26.48 -5.67
C GLU A 103 -9.30 25.93 -4.32
N CYS A 104 -10.20 25.82 -3.32
CA CYS A 104 -9.88 25.30 -2.00
C CYS A 104 -9.50 23.81 -2.07
N PHE A 105 -10.34 23.02 -2.73
CA PHE A 105 -10.11 21.61 -3.00
C PHE A 105 -8.83 21.41 -3.81
N ALA A 106 -8.64 22.18 -4.88
CA ALA A 106 -7.46 22.01 -5.74
C ALA A 106 -6.15 22.21 -4.94
N ARG A 107 -6.10 23.24 -4.09
CA ARG A 107 -4.94 23.50 -3.20
C ARG A 107 -4.77 22.43 -2.14
N MET A 108 -5.86 21.95 -1.55
CA MET A 108 -5.83 20.87 -0.57
C MET A 108 -5.24 19.59 -1.19
N TRP A 109 -5.69 19.24 -2.40
CA TRP A 109 -5.24 18.04 -3.09
C TRP A 109 -3.78 18.14 -3.56
N GLU A 110 -3.38 19.30 -4.09
CA GLU A 110 -1.99 19.58 -4.43
C GLU A 110 -1.08 19.44 -3.21
N PHE A 111 -1.47 20.03 -2.08
CA PHE A 111 -0.72 19.92 -0.82
C PHE A 111 -0.63 18.47 -0.35
N TYR A 112 -1.74 17.73 -0.37
CA TYR A 112 -1.77 16.31 0.00
C TYR A 112 -0.77 15.48 -0.82
N LEU A 113 -0.77 15.62 -2.14
CA LEU A 113 0.13 14.87 -3.01
C LEU A 113 1.59 15.23 -2.75
N ALA A 114 1.90 16.52 -2.63
CA ALA A 114 3.26 16.99 -2.38
C ALA A 114 3.78 16.58 -0.99
N CYS A 115 3.00 16.76 0.08
CA CYS A 115 3.42 16.40 1.42
C CYS A 115 3.54 14.87 1.59
N SER A 116 2.63 14.11 0.98
CA SER A 116 2.73 12.66 0.97
C SER A 116 3.99 12.22 0.23
N GLU A 117 4.29 12.76 -0.96
CA GLU A 117 5.53 12.45 -1.69
C GLU A 117 6.75 12.65 -0.78
N MET A 118 6.83 13.80 -0.11
CA MET A 118 7.94 14.14 0.78
C MET A 118 8.02 13.22 2.00
N SER A 119 6.89 12.76 2.55
CA SER A 119 6.89 11.83 3.67
C SER A 119 7.52 10.47 3.32
N PHE A 120 7.34 9.98 2.09
CA PHE A 120 8.01 8.77 1.61
C PHE A 120 9.47 9.00 1.23
N ARG A 121 9.82 10.19 0.71
CA ARG A 121 11.21 10.47 0.30
C ARG A 121 12.13 10.82 1.46
N LYS A 122 11.62 11.50 2.48
CA LYS A 122 12.43 12.20 3.49
C LYS A 122 12.02 11.91 4.92
N GLN A 123 10.94 11.17 5.14
CA GLN A 123 10.49 10.79 6.48
C GLN A 123 10.32 9.27 6.59
N ASN A 124 9.59 8.84 7.61
CA ASN A 124 9.52 7.45 8.04
C ASN A 124 8.37 6.65 7.39
N MET A 125 7.75 7.17 6.32
CA MET A 125 6.76 6.40 5.56
C MET A 125 7.44 5.33 4.71
N MET A 126 6.76 4.20 4.56
CA MET A 126 7.13 3.14 3.65
C MET A 126 5.87 2.51 3.04
N ASN A 127 6.04 1.79 1.95
CA ASN A 127 5.00 0.94 1.41
C ASN A 127 5.56 -0.47 1.41
N PHE A 128 4.91 -1.42 2.07
CA PHE A 128 5.43 -2.76 2.23
C PHE A 128 4.54 -3.79 1.57
N GLN A 129 5.16 -4.90 1.15
CA GLN A 129 4.49 -6.13 0.77
C GLN A 129 4.93 -7.24 1.74
N ILE A 130 3.98 -8.00 2.27
CA ILE A 130 4.25 -9.14 3.14
C ILE A 130 3.60 -10.37 2.52
N GLN A 131 4.41 -11.38 2.23
CA GLN A 131 3.93 -12.68 1.79
C GLN A 131 3.69 -13.60 2.99
N LEU A 132 2.50 -14.19 3.06
CA LEU A 132 2.04 -15.01 4.17
C LEU A 132 1.54 -16.38 3.70
N THR A 133 1.78 -17.42 4.51
CA THR A 133 1.27 -18.78 4.28
C THR A 133 0.81 -19.42 5.61
N LYS A 134 0.04 -20.51 5.54
CA LYS A 134 -0.40 -21.27 6.74
C LYS A 134 0.62 -22.28 7.25
N ARG A 135 1.49 -22.77 6.36
CA ARG A 135 2.44 -23.86 6.67
C ARG A 135 3.72 -23.72 5.87
N GLN A 136 4.77 -24.36 6.36
CA GLN A 136 6.06 -24.38 5.69
C GLN A 136 5.98 -25.16 4.36
N GLY A 137 6.81 -24.76 3.40
CA GLY A 137 6.95 -25.45 2.11
C GLY A 137 5.90 -25.09 1.05
N VAL A 138 5.03 -24.10 1.29
CA VAL A 138 4.04 -23.63 0.30
C VAL A 138 4.70 -22.83 -0.82
N VAL A 139 5.71 -22.01 -0.51
CA VAL A 139 6.49 -21.25 -1.49
C VAL A 139 7.88 -21.87 -1.71
N PRO A 140 8.50 -21.70 -2.90
CA PRO A 140 9.85 -22.20 -3.16
C PRO A 140 10.90 -21.64 -2.20
N ILE A 141 11.95 -22.42 -1.94
CA ILE A 141 13.03 -22.06 -1.00
C ILE A 141 13.84 -20.83 -1.47
N THR A 142 13.92 -20.60 -2.79
CA THR A 142 14.55 -19.40 -3.36
C THR A 142 13.52 -18.46 -3.96
N ARG A 143 13.83 -17.16 -3.95
CA ARG A 143 12.93 -16.10 -4.44
C ARG A 143 12.85 -15.97 -5.96
N ASP A 144 13.57 -16.79 -6.73
CA ASP A 144 13.66 -16.65 -8.20
C ASP A 144 12.31 -16.83 -8.91
N TYR A 145 11.33 -17.47 -8.26
CA TYR A 145 9.98 -17.54 -8.82
C TYR A 145 9.32 -16.16 -8.95
N ILE A 146 9.65 -15.20 -8.08
CA ILE A 146 9.13 -13.83 -8.14
C ILE A 146 9.60 -13.17 -9.44
N PHE A 147 10.92 -13.17 -9.69
CA PHE A 147 11.49 -12.56 -10.90
C PHE A 147 11.08 -13.29 -12.18
N ARG A 148 10.96 -14.62 -12.15
CA ARG A 148 10.49 -15.41 -13.30
C ARG A 148 9.05 -15.07 -13.65
N GLU A 149 8.15 -15.02 -12.66
CA GLU A 149 6.77 -14.64 -12.90
C GLU A 149 6.64 -13.16 -13.30
N GLU A 150 7.44 -12.26 -12.72
CA GLU A 150 7.49 -10.86 -13.14
C GLU A 150 7.90 -10.72 -14.62
N ALA A 151 8.97 -11.40 -15.05
CA ALA A 151 9.43 -11.37 -16.43
C ALA A 151 8.36 -11.90 -17.41
N LYS A 152 7.68 -12.99 -17.01
CA LYS A 152 6.56 -13.56 -17.77
C LYS A 152 5.39 -12.58 -17.88
N LEU A 153 4.96 -11.97 -16.77
CA LEU A 153 3.86 -10.98 -16.75
C LEU A 153 4.20 -9.74 -17.58
N ARG A 154 5.42 -9.20 -17.45
CA ARG A 154 5.91 -8.11 -18.31
C ARG A 154 5.91 -8.47 -19.79
N GLY A 155 6.18 -9.73 -20.13
CA GLY A 155 6.08 -10.23 -21.51
C GLY A 155 4.65 -10.18 -22.05
N ILE A 156 3.67 -10.56 -21.22
CA ILE A 156 2.24 -10.52 -21.56
C ILE A 156 1.75 -9.07 -21.73
N GLU A 157 2.10 -8.18 -20.81
CA GLU A 157 1.67 -6.77 -20.82
C GLU A 157 2.20 -5.99 -22.05
N ARG A 158 3.41 -6.31 -22.54
CA ARG A 158 3.93 -5.71 -23.78
C ARG A 158 3.07 -6.01 -25.00
N GLY A 159 2.46 -7.20 -25.05
CA GLY A 159 1.61 -7.61 -26.17
C GLY A 159 0.19 -7.03 -26.12
N ARG A 160 -0.24 -6.53 -24.96
CA ARG A 160 -1.59 -5.99 -24.75
C ARG A 160 -1.57 -4.99 -23.58
N PRO A 161 -1.39 -3.68 -23.84
CA PRO A 161 -1.36 -2.71 -22.76
C PRO A 161 -2.68 -2.75 -21.98
N PRO A 162 -2.64 -2.64 -20.64
CA PRO A 162 -3.84 -2.63 -19.83
C PRO A 162 -4.74 -1.47 -20.26
N ARG A 163 -6.04 -1.76 -20.45
CA ARG A 163 -7.03 -0.74 -20.76
C ARG A 163 -7.23 0.08 -19.48
N LEU A 164 -6.72 1.31 -19.46
CA LEU A 164 -6.98 2.24 -18.37
C LEU A 164 -8.48 2.54 -18.34
N GLN A 165 -9.14 2.15 -17.26
CA GLN A 165 -10.50 2.54 -16.95
C GLN A 165 -10.46 3.78 -16.05
N ILE A 166 -11.46 4.65 -16.20
CA ILE A 166 -11.64 5.75 -15.26
C ILE A 166 -12.11 5.14 -13.94
N ALA A 167 -11.49 5.54 -12.83
CA ALA A 167 -11.92 5.06 -11.52
C ALA A 167 -13.38 5.50 -11.28
N GLY A 168 -14.29 4.53 -11.12
CA GLY A 168 -15.72 4.78 -10.90
C GLY A 168 -16.64 4.51 -12.11
N GLU A 169 -16.09 4.10 -13.25
CA GLU A 169 -16.81 3.38 -14.32
C GLU A 169 -16.67 1.86 -14.13
#